data_AF-A0A2W5MY12-F1
#
_entry.id   AF-A0A2W5MY12-F1
#
_cell.length_a   1.000
_cell.length_b   1.000
_cell.length_c   1.000
_cell.angle_alpha   90.00
_cell.angle_beta   90.00
_cell.angle_gamma   90.00
#
_symmetry.space_group_name_H-M   'P 1'
#
loop_
_entity.id
_entity.type
_entity.pdbx_description
1 polymer ?
#
loop_
_entity_poly.entity_id
_entity_poly.type
_entity_poly.pdbx_seq_one_letter_code
_entity_poly.pdbx_strand_id
1 'polypeptide(L)'
;MSETKPQKNDYERAKLSFGLDDDEPAPISRNEHVEKVKEVTKKAGFLAKSPMAKEQVNTPAPVPEVRQGRKRHSTGRTVGFNTKLRPDTFEKINAFSDQFTGEEGRPVGQAEVIERAMAALEEKLKE
;
A
#
# COMPACT_ATOMS: atom_id res chain seq x y z
N MET A 1 34.09 -28.01 -51.57
CA MET A 1 34.05 -28.14 -50.10
C MET A 1 34.33 -26.78 -49.52
N SER A 2 33.27 -26.04 -49.21
CA SER A 2 33.28 -24.65 -48.75
C SER A 2 33.27 -24.62 -47.22
N GLU A 3 34.39 -24.26 -46.60
CA GLU A 3 34.50 -24.08 -45.15
C GLU A 3 34.15 -22.63 -44.77
N THR A 4 32.91 -22.43 -44.33
CA THR A 4 32.45 -21.20 -43.67
C THR A 4 32.97 -21.16 -42.24
N LYS A 5 33.94 -20.27 -41.97
CA LYS A 5 34.34 -19.91 -40.59
C LYS A 5 33.23 -19.09 -39.93
N PRO A 6 32.80 -19.40 -38.70
CA PRO A 6 31.78 -18.61 -38.00
C PRO A 6 32.36 -17.26 -37.55
N GLN A 7 31.64 -16.19 -37.88
CA GLN A 7 31.91 -14.83 -37.41
C GLN A 7 31.74 -14.80 -35.88
N LYS A 8 32.71 -14.21 -35.17
CA LYS A 8 32.57 -13.89 -33.74
C LYS A 8 31.49 -12.83 -33.61
N ASN A 9 30.40 -13.15 -32.91
CA ASN A 9 29.35 -12.19 -32.60
C ASN A 9 29.86 -11.28 -31.48
N ASP A 10 30.09 -10.00 -31.80
CA ASP A 10 30.51 -8.94 -30.86
C ASP A 10 29.38 -8.49 -29.90
N TYR A 11 28.52 -9.41 -29.46
CA TYR A 11 27.37 -9.14 -28.59
C TYR A 11 27.40 -9.91 -27.27
N GLU A 12 28.57 -10.19 -26.72
CA GLU A 12 28.68 -10.49 -25.29
C GLU A 12 28.73 -9.18 -24.51
N ARG A 13 27.55 -8.67 -24.14
CA ARG A 13 27.44 -7.59 -23.14
C ARG A 13 28.20 -8.02 -21.89
N ALA A 14 29.11 -7.16 -21.42
CA ALA A 14 29.81 -7.35 -20.17
C ALA A 14 28.79 -7.66 -19.05
N LYS A 15 28.80 -8.89 -18.53
CA LYS A 15 28.07 -9.23 -17.32
C LYS A 15 28.87 -8.65 -16.17
N LEU A 16 28.32 -7.62 -15.51
CA LEU A 16 28.82 -7.16 -14.22
C LEU A 16 28.57 -8.28 -13.19
N SER A 17 29.55 -9.15 -12.99
CA SER A 17 29.60 -10.05 -11.84
C SER A 17 30.03 -9.21 -10.64
N PHE A 18 29.06 -8.74 -9.87
CA PHE A 18 29.35 -8.24 -8.53
C PHE A 18 29.81 -9.45 -7.72
N GLY A 19 31.04 -9.40 -7.18
CA GLY A 19 31.63 -10.45 -6.34
C GLY A 19 30.92 -10.56 -4.99
N LEU A 20 29.63 -10.89 -5.03
CA LEU A 20 28.77 -11.18 -3.90
C LEU A 20 28.81 -12.66 -3.50
N ASP A 21 29.47 -13.50 -4.30
CA ASP A 21 29.55 -14.95 -4.08
C ASP A 21 30.47 -15.32 -2.88
N ASP A 22 31.35 -14.43 -2.43
CA ASP A 22 32.23 -14.68 -1.27
C ASP A 22 31.63 -14.25 0.08
N ASP A 23 30.50 -13.52 0.06
CA ASP A 23 29.79 -13.03 1.24
C ASP A 23 28.37 -13.62 1.34
N GLU A 24 28.17 -14.87 0.89
CA GLU A 24 27.00 -15.63 1.35
C GLU A 24 27.29 -16.17 2.75
N PRO A 25 26.75 -15.56 3.83
CA PRO A 25 26.87 -16.17 5.14
C PRO A 25 26.20 -17.53 5.07
N ALA A 26 26.94 -18.58 5.44
CA ALA A 26 26.41 -19.94 5.57
C ALA A 26 25.03 -19.89 6.25
N PRO A 27 24.04 -20.70 5.84
CA PRO A 27 22.68 -20.64 6.37
C PRO A 27 22.70 -20.93 7.87
N ILE A 28 22.78 -19.86 8.66
CA ILE A 28 22.73 -19.91 10.11
C ILE A 28 21.31 -20.35 10.47
N SER A 29 21.20 -21.38 11.31
CA SER A 29 19.89 -21.84 11.75
C SER A 29 19.12 -20.66 12.37
N ARG A 30 17.80 -20.60 12.17
CA ARG A 30 16.97 -19.49 12.66
C ARG A 30 17.19 -19.21 14.16
N ASN A 31 17.53 -20.24 14.94
CA ASN A 31 17.82 -20.15 16.37
C ASN A 31 19.15 -19.45 16.66
N GLU A 32 20.23 -19.82 15.95
CA GLU A 32 21.52 -19.14 16.07
C GLU A 32 21.46 -17.67 15.64
N HIS A 33 20.60 -17.35 14.67
CA HIS A 33 20.34 -15.96 14.27
C HIS A 33 19.75 -15.13 15.42
N VAL A 34 18.81 -15.73 16.17
CA VAL A 34 18.18 -15.07 17.32
C VAL A 34 19.20 -14.86 18.45
N GLU A 35 20.11 -15.80 18.67
CA GLU A 35 21.16 -15.69 19.68
C GLU A 35 22.18 -14.60 19.34
N LYS A 36 22.68 -14.58 18.10
CA LYS A 36 23.59 -13.52 17.61
C LYS A 36 22.96 -12.13 17.73
N VAL A 37 21.68 -11.99 17.36
CA VAL A 37 20.95 -10.72 17.52
C VAL A 37 20.83 -10.32 19.00
N LYS A 38 20.56 -11.27 19.91
CA LYS A 38 20.54 -11.01 21.37
C LYS A 38 21.90 -10.56 21.90
N GLU A 39 22.99 -11.14 21.42
CA GLU A 39 24.34 -10.75 21.85
C GLU A 39 24.73 -9.36 21.35
N VAL A 40 24.46 -9.07 20.07
CA VAL A 40 24.74 -7.76 19.46
C VAL A 40 23.91 -6.68 20.14
N THR A 41 22.62 -6.92 20.39
CA THR A 41 21.74 -5.96 21.08
C THR A 41 22.15 -5.71 22.54
N LYS A 42 22.65 -6.72 23.25
CA LYS A 42 23.25 -6.58 24.60
C LYS A 42 24.52 -5.74 24.57
N LYS A 43 25.45 -6.03 23.66
CA LYS A 43 26.71 -5.28 23.51
C LYS A 43 26.47 -3.82 23.11
N ALA A 44 25.48 -3.57 22.25
CA ALA A 44 25.13 -2.25 21.77
C ALA A 44 24.29 -1.42 22.78
N GLY A 45 24.03 -1.94 23.99
CA GLY A 45 23.30 -1.20 25.03
C GLY A 45 21.80 -1.02 24.74
N PHE A 46 21.27 -1.67 23.69
CA PHE A 46 19.83 -1.74 23.40
C PHE A 46 19.14 -2.77 24.30
N LEU A 47 19.51 -2.82 25.60
CA LEU A 47 18.62 -3.36 26.63
C LEU A 47 17.45 -2.38 26.76
N ALA A 48 16.53 -2.43 25.79
CA ALA A 48 15.17 -2.07 26.10
C ALA A 48 14.80 -2.95 27.30
N LYS A 49 14.53 -2.34 28.45
CA LYS A 49 13.75 -2.99 29.50
C LYS A 49 12.48 -3.42 28.79
N SER A 50 12.43 -4.67 28.35
CA SER A 50 11.22 -5.24 27.81
C SER A 50 10.16 -4.93 28.86
N PRO A 51 9.08 -4.19 28.53
CA PRO A 51 7.98 -4.11 29.47
C PRO A 51 7.65 -5.57 29.75
N MET A 52 7.86 -6.02 31.00
CA MET A 52 7.39 -7.33 31.40
C MET A 52 5.94 -7.34 30.97
N ALA A 53 5.58 -8.28 30.10
CA ALA A 53 4.19 -8.56 29.83
C ALA A 53 3.61 -8.92 31.20
N LYS A 54 2.98 -7.94 31.84
CA LYS A 54 1.98 -8.20 32.86
C LYS A 54 1.05 -9.22 32.19
N GLU A 55 0.77 -10.30 32.90
CA GLU A 55 -0.28 -11.26 32.53
C GLU A 55 -1.40 -10.51 31.82
N GLN A 56 -1.85 -11.03 30.67
CA GLN A 56 -2.85 -10.41 29.80
C GLN A 56 -4.07 -9.93 30.59
N VAL A 57 -3.98 -8.74 31.15
CA VAL A 57 -5.13 -7.89 31.39
C VAL A 57 -5.38 -7.31 30.01
N ASN A 58 -6.55 -7.64 29.45
CA ASN A 58 -7.08 -7.11 28.20
C ASN A 58 -7.12 -5.56 28.24
N THR A 59 -5.98 -4.92 28.05
CA THR A 59 -5.88 -3.48 27.84
C THR A 59 -5.50 -3.24 26.38
N PRO A 60 -6.42 -2.74 25.55
CA PRO A 60 -6.17 -2.54 24.12
C PRO A 60 -5.10 -1.47 23.91
N ALA A 61 -4.12 -1.78 23.04
CA ALA A 61 -3.08 -0.86 22.58
C ALA A 61 -3.70 0.35 21.85
N PRO A 62 -3.04 1.53 21.87
CA PRO A 62 -3.45 2.64 21.03
C PRO A 62 -3.25 2.23 19.57
N VAL A 63 -4.39 2.03 18.91
CA VAL A 63 -4.50 1.70 17.48
C VAL A 63 -3.70 2.77 16.70
N PRO A 64 -2.89 2.40 15.68
CA PRO A 64 -2.34 3.39 14.76
C PRO A 64 -3.51 4.23 14.25
N GLU A 65 -3.34 5.54 14.05
CA GLU A 65 -4.37 6.37 13.41
C GLU A 65 -4.71 5.76 12.04
N VAL A 66 -5.69 4.86 12.06
CA VAL A 66 -6.45 4.42 10.91
C VAL A 66 -7.02 5.73 10.43
N ARG A 67 -6.43 6.28 9.35
CA ARG A 67 -7.01 7.38 8.57
C ARG A 67 -8.50 7.16 8.65
N GLN A 68 -9.22 8.04 9.35
CA GLN A 68 -10.60 7.77 9.72
C GLN A 68 -11.36 7.48 8.43
N GLY A 69 -11.47 6.19 8.11
CA GLY A 69 -12.18 5.71 6.96
C GLY A 69 -13.59 6.06 7.33
N ARG A 70 -14.07 7.18 6.75
CA ARG A 70 -15.34 7.80 7.07
C ARG A 70 -16.33 6.66 7.30
N LYS A 71 -16.81 6.48 8.53
CA LYS A 71 -17.68 5.34 8.88
C LYS A 71 -18.86 5.38 7.92
N ARG A 72 -18.80 4.53 6.90
CA ARG A 72 -19.86 4.46 5.89
C ARG A 72 -20.98 3.72 6.57
N HIS A 73 -22.00 4.46 7.01
CA HIS A 73 -23.22 3.87 7.50
C HIS A 73 -23.84 3.08 6.35
N SER A 74 -23.59 1.76 6.33
CA SER A 74 -24.15 0.84 5.34
C SER A 74 -25.61 0.56 5.71
N THR A 75 -26.49 1.53 5.46
CA THR A 75 -27.91 1.23 5.24
C THR A 75 -27.97 0.40 3.97
N GLY A 76 -28.43 -0.85 4.02
CA GLY A 76 -28.47 -1.82 2.90
C GLY A 76 -29.33 -1.45 1.68
N ARG A 77 -29.39 -0.16 1.33
CA ARG A 77 -30.09 0.44 0.17
C ARG A 77 -29.13 0.74 -0.98
N THR A 78 -27.82 0.81 -0.72
CA THR A 78 -26.80 1.14 -1.72
C THR A 78 -26.14 -0.11 -2.29
N VAL A 79 -26.01 -0.19 -3.62
CA VAL A 79 -25.32 -1.29 -4.32
C VAL A 79 -23.92 -0.83 -4.72
N GLY A 80 -22.91 -1.61 -4.35
CA GLY A 80 -21.55 -1.40 -4.83
C GLY A 80 -21.41 -1.85 -6.28
N PHE A 81 -20.83 -1.01 -7.13
CA PHE A 81 -20.54 -1.34 -8.52
C PHE A 81 -19.11 -0.93 -8.88
N ASN A 82 -18.43 -1.75 -9.68
CA ASN A 82 -17.07 -1.50 -10.11
C ASN A 82 -17.07 -0.95 -11.54
N THR A 83 -16.40 0.19 -11.75
CA THR A 83 -16.31 0.83 -13.06
C THR A 83 -14.91 1.36 -13.33
N LYS A 84 -14.60 1.49 -14.62
CA LYS A 84 -13.39 2.16 -15.07
C LYS A 84 -13.75 3.59 -15.46
N LEU A 85 -13.01 4.55 -14.91
CA LEU A 85 -13.17 5.97 -15.18
C LEU A 85 -11.88 6.52 -15.80
N ARG A 86 -12.00 7.58 -16.58
CA ARG A 86 -10.83 8.36 -17.01
C ARG A 86 -10.20 9.03 -15.78
N PRO A 87 -8.86 9.14 -15.72
CA PRO A 87 -8.17 9.80 -14.60
C PRO A 87 -8.72 11.21 -14.34
N ASP A 88 -8.85 12.01 -15.39
CA ASP A 88 -9.35 13.40 -15.31
C ASP A 88 -10.77 13.48 -14.72
N THR A 89 -11.60 12.45 -14.95
CA THR A 89 -12.96 12.41 -14.42
C THR A 89 -12.97 11.99 -12.96
N PHE A 90 -12.08 11.07 -12.57
CA PHE A 90 -11.92 10.67 -11.17
C PHE A 90 -11.44 11.84 -10.30
N GLU A 91 -10.47 12.63 -10.79
CA GLU A 91 -9.99 13.83 -10.10
C GLU A 91 -11.10 14.87 -9.88
N LYS A 92 -11.94 15.09 -10.91
CA LYS A 92 -13.10 15.99 -10.79
C LYS A 92 -14.08 15.52 -9.72
N ILE A 93 -14.40 14.23 -9.68
CA ILE A 93 -15.30 13.68 -8.65
C ILE A 93 -14.74 13.91 -7.25
N ASN A 94 -13.42 13.77 -7.07
CA ASN A 94 -12.77 14.06 -5.78
C ASN A 94 -12.86 15.54 -5.42
N ALA A 95 -12.56 16.44 -6.36
CA ALA A 95 -12.66 17.88 -6.14
C ALA A 95 -14.09 18.31 -5.75
N PHE A 96 -15.11 17.77 -6.41
CA PHE A 96 -16.51 18.02 -6.04
C PHE A 96 -16.86 17.46 -4.66
N SER A 97 -16.33 16.28 -4.32
CA SER A 97 -16.51 15.69 -2.99
C SER A 97 -15.99 16.61 -1.88
N ASP A 98 -14.84 17.26 -2.11
CA ASP A 98 -14.23 18.20 -1.15
C ASP A 98 -15.00 19.53 -1.08
N GLN A 99 -15.44 20.06 -2.24
CA GLN A 99 -16.26 21.27 -2.31
C GLN A 99 -17.58 21.12 -1.55
N PHE A 100 -18.34 20.06 -1.83
CA PHE A 100 -19.61 19.81 -1.14
C PHE A 100 -19.41 19.51 0.34
N THR A 101 -18.27 18.90 0.70
CA THR A 101 -17.92 18.72 2.12
C THR A 101 -17.71 20.06 2.83
N GLY A 102 -17.10 21.04 2.15
CA GLY A 102 -16.93 22.40 2.66
C GLY A 102 -18.25 23.16 2.78
N GLU A 103 -19.15 23.02 1.80
CA GLU A 103 -20.44 23.74 1.77
C GLU A 103 -21.44 23.21 2.80
N GLU A 104 -21.55 21.89 2.94
CA GLU A 104 -22.57 21.28 3.80
C GLU A 104 -22.08 21.06 5.24
N GLY A 105 -20.78 21.25 5.51
CA GLY A 105 -20.15 20.94 6.79
C GLY A 105 -20.21 19.45 7.18
N ARG A 106 -20.77 18.61 6.30
CA ARG A 106 -20.86 17.16 6.42
C ARG A 106 -19.96 16.56 5.35
N PRO A 107 -19.27 15.46 5.67
CA PRO A 107 -18.35 14.91 4.70
C PRO A 107 -19.17 14.15 3.63
N VAL A 108 -19.18 14.69 2.40
CA VAL A 108 -19.89 14.20 1.19
C VAL A 108 -19.01 13.20 0.45
N GLY A 109 -19.58 12.07 0.01
CA GLY A 109 -18.82 10.95 -0.57
C GLY A 109 -18.91 10.91 -2.10
N GLN A 110 -17.94 10.26 -2.75
CA GLN A 110 -17.93 10.10 -4.21
C GLN A 110 -19.25 9.49 -4.76
N ALA A 111 -19.85 8.54 -4.04
CA ALA A 111 -21.12 7.94 -4.46
C ALA A 111 -22.26 8.97 -4.51
N GLU A 112 -22.32 9.85 -3.50
CA GLU A 112 -23.33 10.92 -3.42
C GLU A 112 -23.11 11.98 -4.51
N VAL A 113 -21.85 12.30 -4.85
CA VAL A 113 -21.52 13.17 -5.99
C VAL A 113 -22.07 12.58 -7.30
N ILE A 114 -21.93 11.26 -7.49
CA ILE A 114 -22.42 10.58 -8.70
C ILE A 114 -23.96 10.58 -8.72
N GLU A 115 -24.63 10.35 -7.59
CA GLU A 115 -26.09 10.41 -7.49
C GLU A 115 -26.64 11.81 -7.84
N ARG A 116 -26.00 12.88 -7.34
CA ARG A 116 -26.36 14.26 -7.70
C ARG A 116 -26.14 14.54 -9.18
N ALA A 117 -25.05 14.04 -9.75
CA ALA A 117 -24.78 14.17 -11.18
C ALA A 117 -25.86 13.48 -12.02
N MET A 118 -26.33 12.30 -11.60
CA MET A 118 -27.42 11.59 -12.28
C MET A 118 -28.74 12.36 -12.20
N ALA A 119 -29.09 12.91 -11.02
CA ALA A 119 -30.29 13.73 -10.86
C ALA A 119 -30.27 14.97 -11.78
N ALA A 120 -29.13 15.68 -11.85
CA ALA A 120 -28.98 16.83 -12.73
C ALA A 120 -29.02 16.46 -14.23
N LEU A 121 -28.61 15.24 -14.60
CA LEU A 121 -28.76 14.74 -15.97
C LEU A 121 -30.22 14.38 -16.28
N GLU A 122 -30.97 13.83 -15.33
CA GLU A 122 -32.40 13.54 -15.49
C GLU A 122 -33.24 14.80 -15.67
N GLU A 123 -32.91 15.89 -14.97
CA GLU A 123 -33.57 17.18 -15.14
C GLU A 123 -33.36 17.72 -16.56
N LYS A 124 -32.11 17.70 -17.05
CA LYS A 124 -31.76 18.14 -18.42
C LYS A 124 -32.37 17.30 -19.53
N LEU A 125 -32.73 16.04 -19.25
CA LEU A 125 -33.37 15.15 -20.21
C LEU A 125 -34.91 15.29 -20.23
N LYS A 126 -35.48 15.92 -19.20
CA LYS A 126 -36.93 16.19 -19.10
C LYS A 126 -37.30 17.56 -19.70
N GLU A 127 -36.34 18.48 -19.78
CA GLU A 127 -36.42 19.72 -20.57
C GLU A 127 -36.26 19.45 -22.07
#